data_AF-A0A6B2LT92-F1
#
_entry.id   AF-A0A6B2LT92-F1
#
_cell.length_a   1.000
_cell.length_b   1.000
_cell.length_c   1.000
_cell.angle_alpha   90.00
_cell.angle_beta   90.00
_cell.angle_gamma   90.00
#
_symmetry.space_group_name_H-M   'P 1'
#
loop_
_entity.id
_entity.type
_entity.pdbx_description
1 polymer ?
#
loop_
_entity_poly.entity_id
_entity_poly.type
_entity_poly.pdbx_seq_one_letter_code
_entity_poly.pdbx_strand_id
1 'polypeptide(L)' 'MFYYKQKLPEVQVEHKGIKFGDLSRIISKSWRTLSEEEKKPYNDMNAKDRKRYYEEMKAYQSSKEPSKESTEESSE' A
#
# COMPACT_ATOMS: atom_id res chain seq x y z
N MET A 1 0.81 -0.16 1.88
CA MET A 1 0.43 -1.58 1.61
C MET A 1 0.92 -2.59 2.66
N PHE A 2 1.72 -2.21 3.67
CA PHE A 2 2.31 -3.20 4.61
C PHE A 2 1.28 -4.02 5.41
N TYR A 3 0.28 -3.36 5.99
CA TYR A 3 -0.78 -4.05 6.72
C TYR A 3 -1.51 -5.10 5.87
N TYR A 4 -1.86 -4.74 4.62
CA TYR A 4 -2.51 -5.64 3.68
C TYR A 4 -1.65 -6.88 3.40
N LYS A 5 -0.36 -6.67 3.12
CA LYS A 5 0.59 -7.77 2.86
C LYS A 5 0.73 -8.71 4.05
N GLN A 6 0.63 -8.19 5.26
CA GLN A 6 0.70 -9.00 6.48
C GLN A 6 -0.61 -9.76 6.74
N LYS A 7 -1.77 -9.09 6.61
CA LYS A 7 -3.07 -9.70 6.92
C LYS A 7 -3.64 -10.59 5.84
N LEU A 8 -3.32 -10.36 4.57
CA LEU A 8 -3.82 -11.20 3.48
C LEU A 8 -3.54 -12.70 3.66
N PRO A 9 -2.32 -13.17 3.95
CA PRO A 9 -2.08 -14.60 4.16
C PRO A 9 -2.83 -15.16 5.38
N GLU A 10 -2.93 -14.39 6.47
CA GLU A 10 -3.71 -14.79 7.66
C GLU A 10 -5.18 -15.00 7.29
N VAL A 11 -5.81 -13.99 6.66
CA VAL A 11 -7.22 -14.02 6.27
C VAL A 11 -7.47 -15.07 5.19
N GLN A 12 -6.53 -15.29 4.27
CA GLN A 12 -6.64 -16.34 3.24
C GLN A 12 -6.59 -17.76 3.84
N VAL A 13 -5.78 -17.97 4.89
CA VAL A 13 -5.70 -19.25 5.60
C VAL A 13 -6.94 -19.49 6.45
N GLU A 14 -7.48 -18.44 7.08
CA GLU A 14 -8.71 -18.49 7.86
C GLU A 14 -9.94 -18.70 6.96
N HIS A 15 -9.98 -18.02 5.82
CA HIS A 15 -11.09 -18.04 4.87
C HIS A 15 -10.74 -18.76 3.56
N LYS A 16 -10.37 -20.05 3.67
CA LYS A 16 -10.06 -20.88 2.50
C LYS A 16 -11.25 -20.94 1.54
N GLY A 17 -10.99 -20.65 0.27
CA GLY A 17 -12.01 -20.71 -0.80
C GLY A 17 -12.81 -19.42 -0.99
N ILE A 18 -12.57 -18.37 -0.19
CA ILE A 18 -13.15 -17.05 -0.45
C ILE A 18 -12.40 -16.35 -1.59
N LYS A 19 -13.13 -15.59 -2.41
CA LYS A 19 -12.57 -14.83 -3.53
C LYS A 19 -11.68 -13.68 -3.02
N PHE A 20 -10.64 -13.36 -3.77
CA PHE A 20 -9.70 -12.28 -3.44
C PHE A 20 -10.38 -10.93 -3.16
N GLY A 21 -11.44 -10.58 -3.92
CA GLY A 21 -12.19 -9.34 -3.69
C GLY A 21 -12.84 -9.27 -2.31
N ASP A 22 -13.35 -10.39 -1.81
CA ASP A 22 -13.97 -10.48 -0.48
C ASP A 22 -12.91 -10.45 0.62
N LEU A 23 -11.77 -11.13 0.43
CA LEU A 23 -10.60 -11.03 1.33
C LEU A 23 -10.14 -9.57 1.45
N SER A 24 -10.05 -8.85 0.34
CA SER A 24 -9.66 -7.43 0.33
C SER A 24 -10.65 -6.55 1.10
N ARG A 25 -11.95 -6.83 0.99
CA ARG A 25 -12.98 -6.13 1.76
C ARG A 25 -12.87 -6.41 3.26
N ILE A 26 -12.57 -7.64 3.67
CA ILE A 26 -12.36 -8.01 5.08
C ILE A 26 -11.16 -7.26 5.66
N ILE A 27 -10.01 -7.30 4.98
CA ILE A 27 -8.79 -6.63 5.43
C ILE A 27 -9.00 -5.12 5.50
N SER A 28 -9.69 -4.54 4.51
CA SER A 28 -10.00 -3.10 4.51
C SER A 28 -10.90 -2.68 5.68
N LYS A 29 -11.87 -3.52 6.05
CA LYS A 29 -12.68 -3.29 7.25
C LYS A 29 -11.83 -3.38 8.52
N SER A 30 -11.00 -4.41 8.65
CA SER A 30 -10.11 -4.58 9.80
C SER A 30 -9.14 -3.40 9.96
N TRP A 31 -8.56 -2.91 8.86
CA TRP A 31 -7.75 -1.69 8.90
C TRP A 31 -8.52 -0.49 9.45
N ARG A 32 -9.77 -0.27 9.03
CA ARG A 32 -10.57 0.86 9.52
C ARG A 32 -10.84 0.76 11.02
N THR A 33 -10.99 -0.44 11.56
CA THR A 33 -11.27 -0.67 12.99
C THR A 33 -10.04 -0.57 13.89
N LEU A 34 -8.82 -0.66 13.36
CA LEU A 34 -7.60 -0.50 14.17
C LEU A 34 -7.50 0.90 14.77
N SER A 35 -6.90 0.99 15.96
CA SER A 35 -6.56 2.26 16.60
C SER A 35 -5.41 2.97 15.88
N GLU A 36 -5.21 4.25 16.19
CA GLU A 36 -4.06 5.00 15.64
C GLU A 36 -2.72 4.40 16.07
N GLU A 37 -2.63 3.88 17.30
CA GLU A 37 -1.42 3.24 17.82
C GLU A 37 -1.09 1.95 17.05
N GLU A 38 -2.10 1.15 16.73
CA GLU A 38 -1.94 -0.06 15.93
C GLU A 38 -1.62 0.25 14.46
N LYS A 39 -2.16 1.34 13.92
CA LYS A 39 -1.87 1.82 12.57
C LYS A 39 -0.49 2.46 12.45
N LYS A 40 0.00 3.09 13.52
CA LYS A 40 1.26 3.85 13.56
C LYS A 40 2.45 3.11 12.94
N PRO A 41 2.80 1.86 13.33
CA PRO A 41 3.96 1.18 12.74
C PRO A 41 3.81 0.99 11.23
N TYR A 42 2.60 0.67 10.75
CA TYR A 42 2.35 0.50 9.31
C TYR A 42 2.39 1.84 8.57
N ASN A 43 1.92 2.93 9.18
CA ASN A 43 2.00 4.27 8.63
C ASN A 43 3.45 4.74 8.52
N ASP A 44 4.27 4.51 9.56
CA ASP A 44 5.69 4.83 9.56
C ASP A 44 6.43 4.05 8.46
N MET A 45 6.14 2.75 8.33
CA MET A 45 6.69 1.93 7.24
C MET A 45 6.25 2.43 5.85
N ASN A 46 4.97 2.76 5.66
CA ASN A 46 4.46 3.30 4.40
C ASN A 46 5.11 4.66 4.07
N ALA A 47 5.31 5.53 5.07
CA ALA A 47 5.95 6.84 4.88
C ALA A 47 7.42 6.69 4.48
N LYS A 48 8.15 5.78 5.14
CA LYS A 48 9.54 5.47 4.80
C LYS A 48 9.66 4.90 3.39
N ASP A 49 8.77 3.97 3.03
CA ASP A 49 8.75 3.35 1.69
C ASP A 49 8.39 4.37 0.60
N ARG A 50 7.42 5.25 0.87
CA ARG A 50 7.06 6.36 -0.03
C ARG A 50 8.25 7.29 -0.28
N LYS A 51 9.02 7.63 0.76
CA LYS A 51 10.22 8.46 0.63
C LYS A 51 11.28 7.77 -0.23
N ARG A 52 11.56 6.48 0.01
CA ARG A 52 12.51 5.70 -0.81
C ARG A 52 12.08 5.70 -2.26
N TYR A 53 10.81 5.38 -2.53
CA TYR A 53 10.27 5.34 -3.90
C TYR A 53 10.39 6.71 -4.59
N TYR A 54 10.11 7.81 -3.87
CA TYR A 54 10.24 9.15 -4.43
C TYR A 54 11.69 9.50 -4.78
N GLU A 55 12.64 9.16 -3.91
CA GLU A 55 14.08 9.37 -4.16
C GLU A 55 14.58 8.52 -5.35
N GLU A 56 14.17 7.24 -5.41
CA GLU A 56 14.47 6.34 -6.53
C GLU A 56 13.85 6.84 -7.84
N MET A 57 12.59 7.29 -7.82
CA MET A 57 11.90 7.85 -8.99
C MET A 57 12.55 9.14 -9.48
N LYS A 58 13.01 10.01 -8.57
CA LYS A 58 13.74 11.22 -8.94
C LYS A 58 15.06 10.89 -9.64
N ALA A 59 15.83 9.93 -9.11
CA ALA A 59 17.05 9.46 -9.76
C ALA A 59 16.77 8.77 -11.11
N TYR A 60 15.68 8.01 -11.21
CA TYR A 60 15.24 7.38 -12.45
C TYR A 60 14.80 8.41 -13.50
N GLN A 61 14.04 9.44 -13.12
CA GLN A 61 13.63 10.52 -14.01
C GLN A 61 14.83 11.38 -14.45
N SER A 62 15.77 11.70 -13.55
CA SER A 62 16.98 12.43 -13.94
C SER A 62 17.92 11.63 -14.86
N SER A 63 17.80 10.29 -14.87
CA SER A 63 18.49 9.44 -15.85
C SER A 63 17.67 9.19 -17.13
N LYS A 64 16.43 9.70 -17.20
CA LYS A 64 15.52 9.62 -18.35
C LYS A 64 14.94 10.99 -18.69
N GLU A 65 15.58 11.75 -19.58
CA GLU A 65 14.90 12.83 -20.33
C GLU A 65 15.09 12.67 -21.85
N PRO A 66 14.14 13.11 -22.71
CA PRO A 66 12.70 13.23 -22.54
C PRO A 66 11.95 12.39 -23.60
N SER A 67 10.99 11.56 -23.18
CA SER A 67 9.85 11.25 -24.05
C SER A 67 8.59 11.24 -23.20
N LYS A 68 7.65 12.06 -23.65
CA LYS A 68 6.35 12.39 -23.05
C LYS A 68 5.58 11.13 -22.65
N GLU A 69 4.91 11.15 -21.49
CA GLU A 69 3.44 11.18 -21.43
C GLU A 69 2.96 11.06 -19.97
N SER A 70 1.99 11.91 -19.68
CA SER A 70 1.32 12.19 -18.41
C SER A 70 0.54 11.00 -17.85
N THR A 71 0.37 10.95 -16.52
CA THR A 71 -1.00 10.86 -15.95
C THR A 71 -0.99 11.25 -14.47
N GLU A 72 -1.78 12.28 -14.20
CA GLU A 72 -2.32 12.66 -12.90
C GLU A 72 -3.13 11.52 -12.27
N GLU A 73 -3.08 11.40 -10.93
CA GLU A 73 -4.24 11.24 -10.04
C GLU A 73 -3.68 11.21 -8.60
N SER A 74 -3.74 12.33 -7.87
CA SER A 74 -4.88 12.79 -7.07
C SER A 74 -5.18 11.89 -5.87
N SER A 75 -5.07 12.45 -4.66
CA SER A 75 -6.27 12.72 -3.84
C SER A 75 -5.87 13.52 -2.60
N GLU A 76 -6.39 14.75 -2.57
CA GLU A 76 -6.73 15.65 -1.43
C GLU A 76 -5.76 15.85 -0.25
#